data_AF-A0A926H6T1-F1
#
_entry.id   AF-A0A926H6T1-F1
#
_cell.length_a   1.000
_cell.length_b   1.000
_cell.length_c   1.000
_cell.angle_alpha   90.00
_cell.angle_beta   90.00
_cell.angle_gamma   90.00
#
_symmetry.space_group_name_H-M   'P 1'
#
loop_
_entity.id
_entity.type
_entity.pdbx_description
1 polymer ?
#
loop_
_entity_poly.entity_id
_entity_poly.type
_entity_poly.pdbx_seq_one_letter_code
_entity_poly.pdbx_strand_id
1 'polypeptide(L)' 'MENARMDDYEKRVVRLLERIESKRQLLKMYRGALEPSSLMIEETTESLQRYVNELDALMQEHGLSIQLIHEQAA' A
#
# COMPACT_ATOMS: atom_id res chain seq x y z
N MET A 1 -29.62 -4.28 -7.62
CA MET A 1 -28.70 -3.15 -7.83
C MET A 1 -27.45 -3.30 -6.95
N GLU A 2 -26.83 -4.49 -6.92
CA GLU A 2 -25.66 -4.80 -6.07
C GLU A 2 -24.37 -4.98 -6.89
N ASN A 3 -24.46 -5.49 -8.12
CA ASN A 3 -23.30 -5.73 -8.99
C ASN A 3 -22.45 -4.48 -9.30
N ALA A 4 -23.07 -3.30 -9.47
CA ALA A 4 -22.31 -2.09 -9.80
C ALA A 4 -21.42 -1.59 -8.65
N ARG A 5 -21.78 -1.88 -7.38
CA ARG A 5 -20.97 -1.47 -6.22
C ARG A 5 -19.79 -2.41 -5.96
N MET A 6 -19.96 -3.71 -6.20
CA MET A 6 -18.89 -4.71 -6.04
C MET A 6 -17.77 -4.53 -7.07
N ASP A 7 -18.12 -4.27 -8.33
CA ASP A 7 -17.13 -4.00 -9.39
C ASP A 7 -16.25 -2.78 -9.08
N ASP A 8 -16.82 -1.73 -8.49
CA ASP A 8 -16.09 -0.52 -8.12
C ASP A 8 -15.19 -0.72 -6.91
N TYR A 9 -15.61 -1.56 -5.95
CA TYR A 9 -14.79 -1.99 -4.82
C TYR A 9 -13.56 -2.77 -5.30
N GLU A 10 -13.76 -3.81 -6.10
CA GLU A 10 -12.66 -4.67 -6.59
C GLU A 10 -11.64 -3.86 -7.40
N LYS A 11 -12.11 -2.97 -8.29
CA LYS A 11 -11.22 -2.07 -9.04
C LYS A 11 -10.44 -1.13 -8.14
N ARG A 12 -11.03 -0.64 -7.05
CA ARG A 12 -10.33 0.22 -6.07
C ARG A 12 -9.28 -0.55 -5.28
N VAL A 13 -9.61 -1.77 -4.83
CA VAL A 13 -8.66 -2.67 -4.15
C VAL A 13 -7.47 -2.98 -5.05
N VAL A 14 -7.71 -3.39 -6.30
CA VAL A 14 -6.64 -3.71 -7.26
C VAL A 14 -5.71 -2.52 -7.47
N ARG A 15 -6.27 -1.32 -7.70
CA ARG A 15 -5.45 -0.09 -7.87
C ARG A 15 -4.63 0.25 -6.64
N LEU A 16 -5.16 0.03 -5.43
CA LEU A 16 -4.42 0.27 -4.20
C LEU A 16 -3.28 -0.75 -4.03
N LEU A 17 -3.54 -2.02 -4.31
CA LEU A 17 -2.52 -3.08 -4.28
C LEU A 17 -1.38 -2.80 -5.26
N GLU A 18 -1.68 -2.38 -6.49
CA GLU A 18 -0.66 -1.99 -7.49
C GLU A 18 0.21 -0.82 -7.00
N ARG A 19 -0.40 0.19 -6.37
CA ARG A 19 0.33 1.33 -5.80
C ARG A 19 1.22 0.92 -4.62
N ILE A 20 0.72 0.08 -3.73
CA ILE A 20 1.48 -0.48 -2.60
C ILE A 20 2.69 -1.24 -3.11
N GLU A 21 2.50 -2.12 -4.10
CA GLU A 21 3.58 -2.92 -4.67
C GLU A 21 4.64 -2.03 -5.36
N SER A 22 4.20 -1.03 -6.12
CA SER A 22 5.11 -0.06 -6.74
C SER A 22 5.99 0.67 -5.71
N LYS A 23 5.42 1.11 -4.58
CA LYS A 23 6.18 1.79 -3.52
C LYS A 23 7.13 0.83 -2.78
N ARG A 24 6.72 -0.43 -2.56
CA ARG A 24 7.59 -1.47 -1.98
C ARG A 24 8.80 -1.75 -2.87
N GLN A 25 8.59 -1.88 -4.19
CA GLN A 25 9.68 -2.07 -5.14
C GLN A 25 10.63 -0.88 -5.16
N LEU A 26 10.10 0.35 -5.08
CA LEU A 26 10.92 1.56 -5.01
C LEU A 26 11.77 1.62 -3.74
N LEU A 27 11.21 1.29 -2.56
CA LEU A 27 11.99 1.17 -1.31
C LEU A 27 13.06 0.09 -1.41
N LYS A 28 12.77 -1.05 -2.06
CA LYS A 28 13.75 -2.11 -2.29
C LYS A 28 14.90 -1.63 -3.18
N MET A 29 14.61 -0.83 -4.21
CA MET A 29 15.63 -0.21 -5.06
C MET A 29 16.50 0.76 -4.26
N TYR A 30 15.90 1.58 -3.38
CA TYR A 30 16.66 2.49 -2.53
C TYR A 30 17.61 1.75 -1.58
N ARG A 31 17.17 0.64 -0.96
CA ARG A 31 18.05 -0.20 -0.12
C ARG A 31 19.26 -0.77 -0.88
N GLY A 32 19.18 -0.92 -2.21
CA GLY A 32 20.28 -1.42 -3.04
C GLY A 32 21.11 -0.34 -3.73
N ALA A 33 20.75 0.94 -3.59
CA ALA A 33 21.47 2.06 -4.19
C ALA A 33 22.52 2.62 -3.23
N LEU A 34 23.61 3.17 -3.78
CA LEU A 34 24.73 3.71 -2.99
C LEU A 34 24.33 4.94 -2.15
N GLU A 35 23.42 5.79 -2.63
CA GLU A 35 22.90 6.94 -1.88
C GLU A 35 21.50 7.39 -2.36
N PRO A 36 20.40 6.78 -1.92
CA PRO A 36 19.11 7.46 -1.89
C PRO A 36 19.14 8.53 -0.80
N SER A 37 18.57 9.72 -1.06
CA SER A 37 18.44 10.71 0.01
C SER A 37 17.47 10.20 1.08
N SER A 38 17.77 10.46 2.36
CA SER A 38 16.87 10.10 3.47
C SER A 38 15.46 10.62 3.25
N LEU A 39 15.32 11.81 2.65
CA LEU A 39 14.05 12.41 2.27
C LEU A 39 13.25 11.55 1.28
N MET A 40 13.89 10.99 0.24
CA MET A 40 13.20 10.15 -0.74
C MET A 40 12.69 8.84 -0.12
N ILE A 41 13.45 8.27 0.81
CA ILE A 41 13.04 7.07 1.56
C ILE A 41 11.85 7.39 2.45
N GLU A 42 11.91 8.51 3.18
CA GLU A 42 10.84 8.99 4.06
C GLU A 42 9.55 9.24 3.27
N GLU A 43 9.59 10.05 2.21
CA GLU A 43 8.43 10.33 1.34
C GLU A 43 7.81 9.05 0.75
N THR A 44 8.66 8.09 0.36
CA THR A 44 8.19 6.81 -0.20
C THR A 44 7.56 5.93 0.88
N THR A 45 8.11 5.95 2.09
CA THR A 45 7.59 5.21 3.25
C THR A 45 6.24 5.78 3.69
N GLU A 46 6.11 7.10 3.79
CA GLU A 46 4.86 7.77 4.09
C GLU A 46 3.78 7.49 3.03
N SER A 47 4.16 7.51 1.75
CA SER A 47 3.25 7.17 0.65
C SER A 47 2.76 5.72 0.75
N LEU A 48 3.66 4.79 1.07
CA LEU A 48 3.32 3.38 1.28
C LEU A 48 2.34 3.22 2.45
N GLN A 49 2.61 3.86 3.58
CA GLN A 49 1.74 3.78 4.77
C GLN A 49 0.34 4.32 4.47
N ARG A 50 0.25 5.41 3.70
CA ARG A 50 -1.04 5.99 3.29
C ARG A 50 -1.87 5.02 2.48
N TYR A 51 -1.29 4.38 1.45
CA TYR A 51 -2.03 3.43 0.62
C TYR A 51 -2.43 2.16 1.37
N VAL A 52 -1.59 1.71 2.31
CA VAL A 52 -1.92 0.58 3.19
C VAL A 52 -3.12 0.93 4.07
N ASN A 53 -3.15 2.13 4.67
CA ASN A 53 -4.27 2.57 5.50
C ASN A 53 -5.56 2.76 4.66
N GLU A 54 -5.46 3.29 3.44
CA GLU A 54 -6.59 3.41 2.51
C GLU A 54 -7.17 2.04 2.15
N LEU A 55 -6.31 1.04 1.93
CA LEU A 55 -6.73 -0.32 1.64
C LEU A 55 -7.38 -0.99 2.85
N ASP A 56 -6.81 -0.81 4.04
CA ASP A 56 -7.37 -1.36 5.28
C ASP A 56 -8.75 -0.77 5.56
N ALA A 57 -8.92 0.56 5.44
CA ALA A 57 -10.21 1.21 5.58
C ALA A 57 -11.25 0.67 4.56
N LEU A 58 -10.85 0.54 3.29
CA LEU A 58 -11.72 0.00 2.24
C LEU A 58 -12.11 -1.46 2.53
N MET A 59 -11.20 -2.27 3.07
CA MET A 59 -11.49 -3.65 3.45
C MET A 59 -12.42 -3.73 4.67
N GLN A 60 -12.22 -2.87 5.67
CA GLN A 60 -13.08 -2.78 6.85
C GLN A 60 -14.51 -2.38 6.49
N GLU A 61 -14.71 -1.49 5.51
CA GLU A 61 -16.04 -1.15 4.96
C GLU A 61 -16.80 -2.38 4.43
N HIS A 62 -16.07 -3.43 4.04
CA HIS A 62 -16.60 -4.70 3.52
C HIS A 62 -16.47 -5.87 4.52
N GLY A 63 -16.14 -5.60 5.79
CA GLY A 63 -16.01 -6.61 6.84
C GLY A 63 -14.77 -7.51 6.72
N LEU A 64 -13.78 -7.09 5.93
CA LEU A 64 -12.50 -7.78 5.77
C LEU A 64 -11.42 -7.02 6.57
N SER A 65 -10.42 -7.74 7.10
CA SER A 65 -9.28 -7.12 7.80
C SER A 65 -7.96 -7.58 7.21
N ILE A 66 -7.00 -6.67 7.04
CA ILE A 66 -5.63 -7.03 6.70
C ILE A 66 -4.85 -7.21 8.00
N GLN A 67 -4.40 -8.43 8.29
CA GLN A 67 -3.29 -8.60 9.24
C GLN A 67 -1.99 -8.23 8.54
N LEU A 68 -1.57 -6.98 8.70
CA LEU A 68 -0.23 -6.57 8.32
C LEU A 68 0.75 -7.29 9.23
N ILE A 69 1.49 -8.26 8.67
CA ILE A 69 2.68 -8.82 9.31
C ILE A 69 3.59 -7.62 9.57
N HIS A 70 3.68 -7.23 10.84
CA HIS A 70 4.62 -6.24 11.33
C HIS A 70 6.02 -6.87 11.27
N GLU A 71 6.60 -6.99 10.09
CA GLU A 71 8.05 -7.03 9.98
C GLU A 71 8.56 -5.61 10.26
N GLN A 72 8.57 -5.24 11.54
CA GLN A 72 9.51 -4.26 12.05
C GLN A 72 10.89 -4.91 11.98
N ALA A 73 11.47 -4.95 10.78
CA ALA A 73 12.89 -5.21 10.63
C ALA A 73 13.63 -3.94 11.09
N ALA A 74 14.42 -4.11 12.14
CA ALA A 74 15.44 -3.17 12.61
C ALA A 74 16.35 -2.67 11.48
#